data_AF-G7HU56-F1
#
_entry.id   AF-G7HU56-F1
#
_cell.length_a   1.000
_cell.length_b   1.000
_cell.length_c   1.000
_cell.angle_alpha   90.00
_cell.angle_beta   90.00
_cell.angle_gamma   90.00
#
_symmetry.space_group_name_H-M   'P 1'
#
loop_
_entity.id
_entity.type
_entity.pdbx_description
1 polymer ?
#
loop_
_entity_poly.entity_id
_entity_poly.type
_entity_poly.pdbx_seq_one_letter_code
_entity_poly.pdbx_strand_id
1 'polypeptide(L)'
;MIESIFSIEISKALEISTRQYLVGNLARPQELKHIPDADVEIGISRYESASAESPHYHDEATEFQYMISGWTRYKDLGTGQEFDFTAGDFYVIKPHTHYVQKSKQGTEILFIKVPSINDKRLLEVTPQIKSWMAEKLKTVRNDYFEDPDAPAANSIKPAAAVAVCDNDRLLMVQRADSGKWTLPGGTLDFGESLPHCAIREVQEETGLQVEITDVLGTYTNPEVKIEYSDGEVRQEFTVVFLGKTDSTEVNIDHESVNYAWLSLSNEMSIDMADSQRRRIADLLHYLSSGEKRIS
;
A
#
# COMPACT_ATOMS: atom_id res chain seq x y z
N MET A 1 -0.36 -29.38 -28.13
CA MET A 1 0.94 -28.77 -27.78
C MET A 1 0.66 -27.79 -26.64
N ILE A 2 1.54 -27.67 -25.64
CA ILE A 2 1.38 -26.70 -24.54
C ILE A 2 2.37 -25.57 -24.80
N GLU A 3 1.89 -24.33 -24.88
CA GLU A 3 2.69 -23.11 -24.92
C GLU A 3 2.65 -22.43 -23.54
N SER A 4 3.74 -21.81 -23.13
CA SER A 4 3.90 -21.27 -21.78
C SER A 4 4.74 -20.00 -21.76
N ILE A 5 4.39 -19.09 -20.86
CA ILE A 5 5.21 -17.94 -20.46
C ILE A 5 5.35 -18.04 -18.94
N PHE A 6 6.58 -18.10 -18.42
CA PHE A 6 6.81 -18.30 -16.99
C PHE A 6 6.80 -16.98 -16.23
N SER A 7 6.52 -17.06 -14.93
CA SER A 7 6.44 -15.89 -14.04
C SER A 7 7.69 -15.02 -14.09
N ILE A 8 8.89 -15.62 -14.16
CA ILE A 8 10.15 -14.87 -14.23
C ILE A 8 10.28 -14.04 -15.52
N GLU A 9 9.70 -14.51 -16.63
CA GLU A 9 9.70 -13.78 -17.90
C GLU A 9 8.72 -12.60 -17.81
N ILE A 10 7.52 -12.86 -17.29
CA ILE A 10 6.48 -11.84 -17.08
C ILE A 10 6.99 -10.72 -16.17
N SER A 11 7.57 -11.07 -15.01
CA SER A 11 8.09 -10.10 -14.05
C SER A 11 9.17 -9.22 -14.67
N LYS A 12 10.15 -9.79 -15.36
CA LYS A 12 11.23 -9.04 -16.03
C LYS A 12 10.71 -8.11 -17.12
N ALA A 13 9.75 -8.57 -17.92
CA ALA A 13 9.17 -7.76 -18.97
C ALA A 13 8.39 -6.56 -18.40
N LEU A 14 7.69 -6.76 -17.27
CA LEU A 14 6.94 -5.71 -16.59
C LEU A 14 7.81 -4.68 -15.85
N GLU A 15 9.08 -4.99 -15.57
CA GLU A 15 10.07 -4.01 -15.07
C GLU A 15 10.50 -3.02 -16.16
N ILE A 16 10.41 -3.41 -17.45
CA ILE A 16 10.80 -2.58 -18.60
C ILE A 16 9.60 -1.76 -19.10
N SER A 17 8.41 -2.36 -19.09
CA SER A 17 7.19 -1.76 -19.63
C SER A 17 5.99 -2.05 -18.75
N THR A 18 5.20 -1.02 -18.50
CA THR A 18 3.99 -1.09 -17.67
C THR A 18 2.88 -1.95 -18.27
N ARG A 19 2.95 -2.36 -19.55
CA ARG A 19 1.96 -3.24 -20.18
C ARG A 19 2.65 -4.28 -21.05
N GLN A 20 2.31 -5.54 -20.82
CA GLN A 20 2.81 -6.67 -21.60
C GLN A 20 1.66 -7.58 -21.99
N TYR A 21 1.77 -8.19 -23.16
CA TYR A 21 0.75 -9.06 -23.72
C TYR A 21 1.23 -10.50 -23.69
N LEU A 22 0.37 -11.37 -23.18
CA LEU A 22 0.58 -12.81 -23.10
C LEU A 22 0.05 -13.50 -24.36
N VAL A 23 -1.10 -13.05 -24.87
CA VAL A 23 -1.81 -13.62 -26.01
C VAL A 23 -2.33 -12.48 -26.91
N GLY A 24 -2.35 -12.66 -28.23
CA GLY A 24 -3.07 -11.78 -29.15
C GLY A 24 -2.44 -11.59 -30.52
N ASN A 25 -3.09 -10.78 -31.36
CA ASN A 25 -2.67 -10.47 -32.72
C ASN A 25 -1.91 -9.14 -32.79
N LEU A 26 -0.73 -9.12 -32.17
CA LEU A 26 0.01 -7.89 -31.91
C LEU A 26 0.86 -7.47 -33.11
N ALA A 27 0.69 -6.22 -33.55
CA ALA A 27 1.53 -5.62 -34.59
C ALA A 27 2.84 -5.02 -34.06
N ARG A 28 2.94 -4.76 -32.74
CA ARG A 28 4.09 -4.11 -32.11
C ARG A 28 4.97 -5.13 -31.38
N PRO A 29 6.30 -5.03 -31.49
CA PRO A 29 7.22 -5.86 -30.71
C PRO A 29 6.91 -5.79 -29.21
N GLN A 30 7.09 -6.92 -28.53
CA GLN A 30 6.93 -7.08 -27.09
C GLN A 30 8.23 -7.62 -26.49
N GLU A 31 8.46 -7.35 -25.21
CA GLU A 31 9.56 -7.98 -24.46
C GLU A 31 9.26 -9.48 -24.25
N LEU A 32 7.99 -9.79 -23.97
CA LEU A 32 7.52 -11.17 -23.94
C LEU A 32 7.35 -11.74 -25.35
N LYS A 33 7.78 -12.99 -25.51
CA LYS A 33 7.33 -13.82 -26.62
C LYS A 33 5.86 -14.22 -26.37
N HIS A 34 4.94 -13.37 -26.81
CA HIS A 34 3.51 -13.62 -26.73
C HIS A 34 3.09 -14.82 -27.58
N ILE A 35 1.95 -15.40 -27.22
CA ILE A 35 1.30 -16.49 -27.95
C ILE A 35 0.34 -15.85 -28.99
N PRO A 36 0.51 -16.10 -30.30
CA PRO A 36 -0.32 -15.46 -31.32
C PRO A 36 -1.74 -16.04 -31.31
N ASP A 37 -2.75 -15.18 -31.27
CA ASP A 37 -4.16 -15.55 -31.36
C ASP A 37 -4.98 -14.40 -31.97
N ALA A 38 -5.89 -14.70 -32.91
CA ALA A 38 -6.68 -13.68 -33.61
C ALA A 38 -7.99 -13.33 -32.90
N ASP A 39 -8.44 -14.17 -31.99
CA ASP A 39 -9.75 -14.07 -31.36
C ASP A 39 -9.67 -13.45 -29.97
N VAL A 40 -8.57 -13.68 -29.23
CA VAL A 40 -8.40 -13.15 -27.87
C VAL A 40 -7.08 -12.42 -27.69
N GLU A 41 -7.14 -11.25 -27.05
CA GLU A 41 -5.97 -10.54 -26.53
C GLU A 41 -5.94 -10.68 -25.01
N ILE A 42 -4.81 -11.09 -24.44
CA ILE A 42 -4.63 -11.18 -22.98
C ILE A 42 -3.34 -10.47 -22.63
N GLY A 43 -3.37 -9.62 -21.61
CA GLY A 43 -2.18 -8.95 -21.12
C GLY A 43 -2.28 -8.53 -19.66
N ILE A 44 -1.17 -8.06 -19.13
CA ILE A 44 -1.06 -7.53 -17.77
C ILE A 44 -0.64 -6.07 -17.86
N SER A 45 -1.30 -5.21 -17.10
CA SER A 45 -0.88 -3.84 -16.85
C SER A 45 -0.39 -3.71 -15.41
N ARG A 46 0.79 -3.11 -15.21
CA ARG A 46 1.40 -2.78 -13.91
C ARG A 46 1.63 -1.28 -13.81
N TYR A 47 1.11 -0.66 -12.77
CA TYR A 47 1.24 0.78 -12.53
C TYR A 47 2.20 1.05 -11.36
N GLU A 48 3.46 1.36 -11.66
CA GLU A 48 4.49 1.67 -10.64
C GLU A 48 4.32 3.04 -9.98
N SER A 49 3.53 3.91 -10.62
CA SER A 49 3.14 5.21 -10.09
C SER A 49 1.65 5.42 -10.32
N ALA A 50 1.02 6.25 -9.47
CA ALA A 50 -0.37 6.64 -9.69
C ALA A 50 -0.53 7.24 -11.10
N SER A 51 -1.50 6.74 -11.84
CA SER A 51 -1.68 7.09 -13.25
C SER A 51 -3.15 7.17 -13.64
N ALA A 52 -3.44 7.87 -14.72
CA ALA A 52 -4.77 7.90 -15.32
C ALA A 52 -4.64 7.69 -16.83
N GLU A 53 -5.56 6.92 -17.42
CA GLU A 53 -5.62 6.76 -18.88
C GLU A 53 -6.61 7.76 -19.47
N SER A 54 -6.33 8.24 -20.68
CA SER A 54 -7.25 9.10 -21.42
C SER A 54 -8.62 8.45 -21.58
N PRO A 55 -9.71 9.23 -21.52
CA PRO A 55 -11.06 8.70 -21.71
C PRO A 55 -11.20 8.07 -23.09
N HIS A 56 -11.84 6.90 -23.16
CA HIS A 56 -12.01 6.16 -24.40
C HIS A 56 -13.19 5.19 -24.35
N TYR A 57 -13.44 4.55 -25.48
CA TYR A 57 -14.31 3.40 -25.63
C TYR A 57 -13.79 2.47 -26.73
N HIS A 58 -14.42 1.31 -26.87
CA HIS A 58 -14.16 0.34 -27.93
C HIS A 58 -15.45 0.17 -28.76
N ASP A 59 -15.32 0.07 -30.09
CA ASP A 59 -16.45 -0.07 -31.02
C ASP A 59 -17.03 -1.50 -30.97
N GLU A 60 -16.17 -2.50 -30.85
CA GLU A 60 -16.50 -3.91 -30.96
C GLU A 60 -15.94 -4.73 -29.80
N ALA A 61 -14.74 -4.39 -29.30
CA ALA A 61 -14.08 -5.18 -28.28
C ALA A 61 -14.80 -5.09 -26.91
N THR A 62 -15.06 -6.26 -26.32
CA THR A 62 -15.41 -6.36 -24.90
C THR A 62 -14.13 -6.57 -24.10
N GLU A 63 -13.97 -5.82 -23.00
CA GLU A 63 -12.85 -5.98 -22.09
C GLU A 63 -13.30 -6.68 -20.80
N PHE A 64 -12.60 -7.74 -20.42
CA PHE A 64 -12.72 -8.39 -19.12
C PHE A 64 -11.47 -8.10 -18.32
N GLN A 65 -11.64 -7.80 -17.04
CA GLN A 65 -10.58 -7.31 -16.18
C GLN A 65 -10.61 -8.12 -14.89
N TYR A 66 -9.44 -8.56 -14.44
CA TYR A 66 -9.24 -9.18 -13.14
C TYR A 66 -8.14 -8.44 -12.39
N MET A 67 -8.48 -7.95 -11.21
CA MET A 67 -7.56 -7.21 -10.35
C MET A 67 -6.60 -8.17 -9.65
N ILE A 68 -5.33 -8.17 -10.05
CA ILE A 68 -4.28 -8.97 -9.40
C ILE A 68 -3.89 -8.30 -8.08
N SER A 69 -3.67 -6.98 -8.09
CA SER A 69 -3.30 -6.20 -6.91
C SER A 69 -3.72 -4.74 -7.03
N GLY A 70 -3.71 -4.04 -5.90
CA GLY A 70 -3.92 -2.60 -5.82
C GLY A 70 -5.37 -2.17 -6.03
N TRP A 71 -5.53 -0.94 -6.53
CA TRP A 71 -6.83 -0.27 -6.64
C TRP A 71 -6.90 0.54 -7.94
N THR A 72 -8.01 0.39 -8.64
CA THR A 72 -8.36 1.21 -9.81
C THR A 72 -9.78 1.76 -9.67
N ARG A 73 -9.98 2.97 -10.20
CA ARG A 73 -11.28 3.62 -10.27
C ARG A 73 -11.65 3.91 -11.71
N TYR A 74 -12.86 3.53 -12.08
CA TYR A 74 -13.48 3.83 -13.36
C TYR A 74 -14.62 4.82 -13.18
N LYS A 75 -14.81 5.69 -14.17
CA LYS A 75 -15.99 6.52 -14.29
C LYS A 75 -16.63 6.31 -15.64
N ASP A 76 -17.88 5.86 -15.64
CA ASP A 76 -18.72 5.84 -16.83
C ASP A 76 -19.11 7.29 -17.15
N LEU A 77 -18.70 7.77 -18.32
CA LEU A 77 -18.90 9.15 -18.76
C LEU A 77 -20.31 9.40 -19.30
N GLY A 78 -21.05 8.34 -19.66
CA GLY A 78 -22.45 8.43 -20.08
C GLY A 78 -23.39 8.58 -18.89
N THR A 79 -23.14 7.82 -17.80
CA THR A 79 -24.00 7.83 -16.60
C THR A 79 -23.46 8.72 -15.47
N GLY A 80 -22.16 9.00 -15.45
CA GLY A 80 -21.46 9.70 -14.37
C GLY A 80 -21.12 8.79 -13.17
N GLN A 81 -21.50 7.51 -13.20
CA GLN A 81 -21.26 6.57 -12.11
C GLN A 81 -19.77 6.23 -11.98
N GLU A 82 -19.28 6.15 -10.75
CA GLU A 82 -17.92 5.73 -10.42
C GLU A 82 -17.93 4.33 -9.81
N PHE A 83 -16.91 3.54 -10.16
CA PHE A 83 -16.72 2.17 -9.71
C PHE A 83 -15.28 2.02 -9.21
N ASP A 84 -15.14 1.45 -8.01
CA ASP A 84 -13.86 1.08 -7.42
C ASP A 84 -13.67 -0.44 -7.52
N PHE A 85 -12.49 -0.85 -7.97
CA PHE A 85 -12.10 -2.26 -8.03
C PHE A 85 -10.75 -2.46 -7.35
N THR A 86 -10.68 -3.50 -6.53
CA THR A 86 -9.55 -3.88 -5.68
C THR A 86 -9.14 -5.33 -5.95
N ALA A 87 -8.03 -5.79 -5.37
CA ALA A 87 -7.50 -7.13 -5.61
C ALA A 87 -8.56 -8.22 -5.44
N GLY A 88 -8.67 -9.10 -6.44
CA GLY A 88 -9.67 -10.19 -6.49
C GLY A 88 -10.96 -9.84 -7.23
N ASP A 89 -11.23 -8.56 -7.50
CA ASP A 89 -12.42 -8.16 -8.25
C ASP A 89 -12.32 -8.52 -9.74
N PHE A 90 -13.45 -8.89 -10.32
CA PHE A 90 -13.63 -9.11 -11.76
C PHE A 90 -14.71 -8.17 -12.29
N TYR A 91 -14.44 -7.53 -13.42
CA TYR A 91 -15.40 -6.63 -14.06
C TYR A 91 -15.28 -6.65 -15.58
N VAL A 92 -16.34 -6.17 -16.24
CA VAL A 92 -16.49 -6.21 -17.70
C VAL A 92 -16.85 -4.82 -18.21
N ILE A 93 -16.14 -4.36 -19.22
CA ILE A 93 -16.43 -3.13 -19.95
C ILE A 93 -16.97 -3.55 -21.32
N LYS A 94 -18.21 -3.15 -21.61
CA LYS A 94 -18.88 -3.51 -22.86
C LYS A 94 -18.51 -2.52 -23.98
N PRO A 95 -18.67 -2.92 -25.26
CA PRO A 95 -18.52 -2.02 -26.38
C PRO A 95 -19.39 -0.78 -26.20
N HIS A 96 -18.90 0.36 -26.69
CA HIS A 96 -19.51 1.68 -26.55
C HIS A 96 -19.69 2.21 -25.12
N THR A 97 -19.17 1.54 -24.10
CA THR A 97 -19.04 2.16 -22.77
C THR A 97 -17.97 3.24 -22.84
N HIS A 98 -18.37 4.51 -22.70
CA HIS A 98 -17.45 5.64 -22.62
C HIS A 98 -16.94 5.78 -21.19
N TYR A 99 -15.65 5.60 -20.96
CA TYR A 99 -15.11 5.65 -19.60
C TYR A 99 -13.77 6.36 -19.50
N VAL A 100 -13.43 6.78 -18.29
CA VAL A 100 -12.08 7.19 -17.89
C VAL A 100 -11.65 6.35 -16.69
N GLN A 101 -10.36 6.07 -16.58
CA GLN A 101 -9.81 5.29 -15.47
C GLN A 101 -8.62 6.00 -14.82
N LYS A 102 -8.44 5.75 -13.53
CA LYS A 102 -7.22 6.06 -12.80
C LYS A 102 -6.87 4.92 -11.86
N SER A 103 -5.58 4.65 -11.71
CA SER A 103 -5.06 3.53 -10.92
C SER A 103 -4.05 4.03 -9.90
N LYS A 104 -4.12 3.48 -8.69
CA LYS A 104 -3.15 3.71 -7.63
C LYS A 104 -1.80 3.07 -8.01
N GLN A 105 -0.72 3.56 -7.41
CA GLN A 105 0.57 2.87 -7.45
C GLN A 105 0.45 1.45 -6.87
N GLY A 106 1.12 0.48 -7.50
CA GLY A 106 1.09 -0.93 -7.10
C GLY A 106 -0.10 -1.72 -7.67
N THR A 107 -0.89 -1.10 -8.55
CA THR A 107 -2.01 -1.76 -9.22
C THR A 107 -1.53 -2.67 -10.34
N GLU A 108 -1.98 -3.92 -10.33
CA GLU A 108 -1.79 -4.88 -11.41
C GLU A 108 -3.15 -5.42 -11.88
N ILE A 109 -3.37 -5.41 -13.19
CA ILE A 109 -4.63 -5.84 -13.80
C ILE A 109 -4.32 -6.82 -14.94
N LEU A 110 -4.89 -8.02 -14.86
CA LEU A 110 -4.98 -8.93 -16.00
C LEU A 110 -6.19 -8.50 -16.84
N PHE A 111 -5.94 -8.09 -18.08
CA PHE A 111 -6.98 -7.73 -19.03
C PHE A 111 -7.11 -8.78 -20.13
N ILE A 112 -8.34 -8.97 -20.59
CA ILE A 112 -8.70 -9.84 -21.70
C ILE A 112 -9.58 -9.02 -22.65
N LYS A 113 -9.27 -8.98 -23.94
CA LYS A 113 -10.09 -8.34 -24.96
C LYS A 113 -10.54 -9.35 -26.00
N VAL A 114 -11.82 -9.25 -26.38
CA VAL A 114 -12.42 -10.08 -27.42
C VAL A 114 -13.28 -9.20 -28.34
N PRO A 115 -13.04 -9.19 -29.67
CA PRO A 115 -11.97 -9.91 -30.37
C PRO A 115 -10.57 -9.27 -30.19
N SER A 116 -9.49 -9.94 -30.64
CA SER A 116 -8.12 -9.41 -30.62
C SER A 116 -7.89 -8.34 -31.69
N ILE A 117 -8.46 -7.16 -31.49
CA ILE A 117 -8.39 -6.02 -32.41
C ILE A 117 -8.03 -4.72 -31.69
N ASN A 118 -7.50 -3.75 -32.44
CA ASN A 118 -7.26 -2.39 -31.96
C ASN A 118 -8.31 -1.43 -32.52
N ASP A 119 -9.43 -1.30 -31.81
CA ASP A 119 -10.59 -0.46 -32.13
C ASP A 119 -10.81 0.66 -31.11
N LYS A 120 -9.81 0.97 -30.27
CA LYS A 120 -9.88 2.01 -29.25
C LYS A 120 -10.18 3.38 -29.88
N ARG A 121 -11.20 4.08 -29.36
CA ARG A 121 -11.58 5.44 -29.73
C ARG A 121 -11.36 6.40 -28.56
N LEU A 122 -10.46 7.37 -28.74
CA LEU A 122 -10.21 8.40 -27.73
C LEU A 122 -11.34 9.42 -27.69
N LEU A 123 -11.64 9.90 -26.49
CA LEU A 123 -12.59 10.98 -26.23
C LEU A 123 -11.84 12.27 -25.83
N GLU A 124 -12.52 13.40 -25.95
CA GLU A 124 -11.97 14.69 -25.52
C GLU A 124 -11.80 14.73 -23.99
N VAL A 125 -10.66 15.27 -23.53
CA VAL A 125 -10.40 15.51 -22.11
C VAL A 125 -10.91 16.89 -21.71
N THR A 126 -12.16 16.93 -21.23
CA THR A 126 -12.75 18.16 -20.69
C THR A 126 -12.02 18.61 -19.40
N PRO A 127 -12.14 19.89 -18.99
CA PRO A 127 -11.56 20.36 -17.73
C PRO A 127 -12.01 19.56 -16.50
N GLN A 128 -13.27 19.11 -16.49
CA GLN A 128 -13.82 18.28 -15.42
C GLN A 128 -13.15 16.89 -15.38
N ILE A 129 -12.99 16.24 -16.53
CA ILE A 129 -12.30 14.94 -16.63
C ILE A 129 -10.83 15.11 -16.22
N LYS A 130 -10.17 16.18 -16.70
CA LYS A 130 -8.78 16.48 -16.33
C LYS A 130 -8.62 16.64 -14.81
N SER A 131 -9.54 17.37 -14.16
CA SER A 131 -9.54 17.52 -12.70
C SER A 131 -9.74 16.18 -11.99
N TRP A 132 -10.67 15.35 -12.46
CA TRP A 132 -10.93 14.03 -11.88
C TRP A 132 -9.73 13.07 -12.01
N MET A 133 -9.05 13.10 -13.16
CA MET A 133 -7.84 12.30 -13.41
C MET A 133 -6.67 12.73 -12.51
N ALA A 134 -6.58 14.02 -12.16
CA ALA A 134 -5.51 14.55 -11.31
C ALA A 134 -5.73 14.28 -9.81
N GLU A 135 -6.98 14.00 -9.40
CA GLU A 135 -7.29 13.68 -8.01
C GLU A 135 -6.75 12.29 -7.64
N LYS A 136 -5.81 12.26 -6.69
CA LYS A 136 -5.21 11.02 -6.19
C LYS A 136 -6.24 10.17 -5.44
N LEU A 137 -6.22 8.86 -5.69
CA LEU A 137 -6.89 7.89 -4.85
C LEU A 137 -6.22 7.89 -3.47
N LYS A 138 -6.98 8.31 -2.45
CA LYS A 138 -6.51 8.34 -1.06
C LYS A 138 -7.06 7.14 -0.32
N THR A 139 -6.18 6.41 0.34
CA THR A 139 -6.57 5.29 1.17
C THR A 139 -7.06 5.79 2.52
N VAL A 140 -8.22 5.29 2.94
CA VAL A 140 -8.74 5.47 4.30
C VAL A 140 -8.30 4.27 5.14
N ARG A 141 -7.90 4.52 6.38
CA ARG A 141 -7.43 3.51 7.33
C ARG A 141 -8.42 3.37 8.47
N ASN A 142 -8.90 2.16 8.72
CA ASN A 142 -9.70 1.79 9.88
C ASN A 142 -8.93 0.77 10.73
N ASP A 143 -8.78 1.04 12.02
CA ASP A 143 -8.09 0.14 12.95
C ASP A 143 -9.14 -0.62 13.77
N TYR A 144 -9.01 -1.95 13.82
CA TYR A 144 -9.86 -2.85 14.58
C TYR A 144 -9.05 -3.51 15.70
N PHE A 145 -9.66 -3.60 16.88
CA PHE A 145 -9.08 -4.25 18.06
C PHE A 145 -10.11 -5.17 18.70
N GLU A 146 -9.91 -6.49 18.57
CA GLU A 146 -10.82 -7.51 19.12
C GLU A 146 -12.28 -7.30 18.71
N ASP A 147 -12.48 -6.77 17.49
CA ASP A 147 -13.79 -6.46 16.93
C ASP A 147 -14.29 -7.68 16.11
N PRO A 148 -15.40 -8.33 16.52
CA PRO A 148 -15.95 -9.47 15.80
C PRO A 148 -16.51 -9.12 14.41
N ASP A 149 -16.81 -7.84 14.16
CA ASP A 149 -17.30 -7.34 12.86
C ASP A 149 -16.15 -6.91 11.93
N ALA A 150 -14.88 -7.00 12.38
CA ALA A 150 -13.72 -6.68 11.56
C ALA A 150 -13.58 -7.65 10.37
N PRO A 151 -13.24 -7.16 9.17
CA PRO A 151 -13.04 -8.02 8.00
C PRO A 151 -11.91 -9.03 8.22
N ALA A 152 -11.93 -10.12 7.45
CA ALA A 152 -10.88 -11.14 7.53
C ALA A 152 -9.55 -10.57 7.02
N ALA A 153 -8.46 -10.82 7.74
CA ALA A 153 -7.13 -10.41 7.29
C ALA A 153 -6.75 -11.14 6.00
N ASN A 154 -6.23 -10.39 5.03
CA ASN A 154 -5.76 -10.91 3.75
C ASN A 154 -4.28 -10.60 3.47
N SER A 155 -3.62 -9.85 4.36
CA SER A 155 -2.20 -9.57 4.29
C SER A 155 -1.53 -9.56 5.67
N ILE A 156 -0.21 -9.80 5.67
CA ILE A 156 0.67 -9.60 6.81
C ILE A 156 1.92 -8.88 6.28
N LYS A 157 2.26 -7.75 6.86
CA LYS A 157 3.52 -7.02 6.55
C LYS A 157 4.31 -6.83 7.82
N PRO A 158 5.48 -7.49 7.97
CA PRO A 158 6.35 -7.26 9.09
C PRO A 158 6.78 -5.79 9.17
N ALA A 159 6.76 -5.24 10.38
CA ALA A 159 7.16 -3.88 10.67
C ALA A 159 8.07 -3.84 11.92
N ALA A 160 8.88 -2.80 12.01
CA ALA A 160 9.68 -2.50 13.19
C ALA A 160 9.41 -1.08 13.68
N ALA A 161 9.38 -0.89 14.99
CA ALA A 161 9.28 0.43 15.62
C ALA A 161 10.26 0.52 16.78
N VAL A 162 10.60 1.74 17.19
CA VAL A 162 11.55 1.97 18.27
C VAL A 162 10.94 2.87 19.35
N ALA A 163 10.92 2.39 20.59
CA ALA A 163 10.80 3.24 21.77
C ALA A 163 12.14 3.95 21.97
N VAL A 164 12.31 5.12 21.33
CA VAL A 164 13.53 5.92 21.45
C VAL A 164 13.48 6.69 22.77
N CYS A 165 14.33 6.30 23.71
CA CYS A 165 14.43 6.92 25.02
C CYS A 165 15.65 7.84 25.11
N ASP A 166 15.43 9.03 25.68
CA ASP A 166 16.49 9.92 26.19
C ASP A 166 16.19 10.23 27.66
N ASN A 167 17.00 9.68 28.57
CA ASN A 167 16.73 9.69 30.01
C ASN A 167 15.30 9.18 30.30
N ASP A 168 14.48 9.98 30.99
CA ASP A 168 13.08 9.65 31.32
C ASP A 168 12.08 10.12 30.26
N ARG A 169 12.54 10.39 29.03
CA ARG A 169 11.69 10.87 27.93
C ARG A 169 11.59 9.86 26.79
N LEU A 170 10.42 9.78 26.19
CA LEU A 170 10.11 8.97 25.02
C LEU A 170 9.81 9.87 23.82
N LEU A 171 10.43 9.58 22.68
CA LEU A 171 10.08 10.24 21.42
C LEU A 171 8.78 9.68 20.84
N MET A 172 7.88 10.58 20.46
CA MET A 172 6.69 10.29 19.68
C MET A 172 6.63 11.22 18.46
N VAL A 173 6.11 10.73 17.34
CA VAL A 173 5.84 11.51 16.12
C VAL A 173 4.34 11.56 15.85
N GLN A 174 3.85 12.66 15.28
CA GLN A 174 2.45 12.85 14.92
C GLN A 174 2.25 12.64 13.42
N ARG A 175 1.49 11.62 13.04
CA ARG A 175 1.31 11.22 11.64
C ARG A 175 0.55 12.27 10.84
N ALA A 176 0.98 12.53 9.60
CA ALA A 176 0.33 13.46 8.68
C ALA A 176 -1.04 12.98 8.17
N ASP A 177 -1.26 11.66 8.09
CA ASP A 177 -2.47 11.07 7.51
C ASP A 177 -3.68 11.07 8.45
N SER A 178 -3.43 10.87 9.75
CA SER A 178 -4.44 10.61 10.77
C SER A 178 -4.37 11.59 11.95
N GLY A 179 -3.29 12.35 12.07
CA GLY A 179 -3.04 13.24 13.21
C GLY A 179 -2.76 12.53 14.53
N LYS A 180 -2.73 11.19 14.54
CA LYS A 180 -2.45 10.37 15.73
C LYS A 180 -0.95 10.27 16.00
N TRP A 181 -0.60 10.18 17.26
CA TRP A 181 0.77 10.03 17.74
C TRP A 181 1.21 8.54 17.74
N THR A 182 2.44 8.27 17.34
CA THR A 182 3.02 6.91 17.24
C THR A 182 4.50 6.91 17.62
N LEU A 183 5.01 5.75 18.04
CA LEU A 183 6.45 5.46 17.99
C LEU A 183 6.94 5.55 16.54
N PRO A 184 8.17 6.06 16.31
CA PRO A 184 8.78 6.03 14.98
C PRO A 184 9.02 4.60 14.51
N GLY A 185 8.79 4.33 13.23
CA GLY A 185 8.90 3.00 12.66
C GLY A 185 8.03 2.74 11.44
N GLY A 186 8.39 1.71 10.68
CA GLY A 186 7.73 1.40 9.42
C GLY A 186 7.90 -0.06 8.98
N THR A 187 7.69 -0.31 7.70
CA THR A 187 7.64 -1.66 7.14
C THR A 187 9.02 -2.20 6.81
N LEU A 188 9.20 -3.52 6.98
CA LEU A 188 10.44 -4.20 6.61
C LEU A 188 10.59 -4.26 5.08
N ASP A 189 11.74 -3.81 4.59
CA ASP A 189 12.10 -3.95 3.17
C ASP A 189 12.75 -5.30 2.86
N PHE A 190 12.66 -5.74 1.61
CA PHE A 190 13.30 -6.96 1.15
C PHE A 190 14.83 -6.90 1.33
N GLY A 191 15.39 -7.94 1.94
CA GLY A 191 16.85 -8.04 2.18
C GLY A 191 17.33 -7.32 3.44
N GLU A 192 16.43 -6.70 4.21
CA GLU A 192 16.74 -6.01 5.46
C GLU A 192 16.45 -6.91 6.69
N SER A 193 17.10 -6.61 7.83
CA SER A 193 16.79 -7.23 9.13
C SER A 193 15.88 -6.30 9.96
N LEU A 194 15.05 -6.84 10.85
CA LEU A 194 14.15 -6.01 11.68
C LEU A 194 14.87 -4.90 12.47
N PRO A 195 16.04 -5.13 13.09
CA PRO A 195 16.79 -4.05 13.73
C PRO A 195 17.28 -2.97 12.75
N HIS A 196 17.76 -3.36 11.56
CA HIS A 196 18.16 -2.39 10.53
C HIS A 196 16.98 -1.56 10.03
N CYS A 197 15.82 -2.19 9.81
CA CYS A 197 14.59 -1.51 9.47
C CYS A 197 14.23 -0.47 10.55
N ALA A 198 14.26 -0.87 11.82
CA ALA A 198 13.95 0.04 12.92
C ALA A 198 14.90 1.26 12.97
N ILE A 199 16.20 1.06 12.74
CA ILE A 199 17.20 2.14 12.70
C ILE A 199 16.97 3.04 11.48
N ARG A 200 16.73 2.46 10.30
CA ARG A 200 16.46 3.20 9.06
C ARG A 200 15.24 4.09 9.21
N GLU A 201 14.12 3.52 9.66
CA GLU A 201 12.85 4.24 9.82
C GLU A 201 12.98 5.40 10.81
N VAL A 202 13.64 5.18 11.97
CA VAL A 202 13.93 6.28 12.91
C VAL A 202 14.77 7.37 12.25
N GLN A 203 15.81 7.00 11.49
CA GLN A 203 16.66 7.96 10.81
C GLN A 203 15.92 8.72 9.70
N GLU A 204 15.03 8.07 8.96
CA GLU A 204 14.22 8.66 7.89
C GLU A 204 13.16 9.62 8.46
N GLU A 205 12.40 9.18 9.47
CA GLU A 205 11.29 9.95 10.03
C GLU A 205 11.73 11.08 10.98
N THR A 206 12.91 10.97 11.61
CA THR A 206 13.31 11.88 12.70
C THR A 206 14.71 12.47 12.56
N GLY A 207 15.52 11.97 11.64
CA GLY A 207 16.92 12.37 11.49
C GLY A 207 17.87 11.83 12.57
N LEU A 208 17.37 11.07 13.57
CA LEU A 208 18.15 10.58 14.70
C LEU A 208 18.90 9.28 14.38
N GLN A 209 20.14 9.21 14.88
CA GLN A 209 20.89 7.97 14.98
C GLN A 209 20.53 7.27 16.30
N VAL A 210 20.07 6.02 16.21
CA VAL A 210 19.61 5.26 17.38
C VAL A 210 20.43 3.99 17.57
N GLU A 211 20.82 3.70 18.81
CA GLU A 211 21.36 2.41 19.21
C GLU A 211 20.22 1.54 19.75
N ILE A 212 20.02 0.36 19.15
CA ILE A 212 19.07 -0.63 19.65
C ILE A 212 19.69 -1.36 20.84
N THR A 213 19.04 -1.27 21.99
CA THR A 213 19.54 -1.81 23.27
C THR A 213 18.84 -3.11 23.67
N ASP A 214 17.57 -3.29 23.31
CA ASP A 214 16.84 -4.55 23.51
C ASP A 214 15.60 -4.64 22.61
N VAL A 215 14.94 -5.80 22.62
CA VAL A 215 13.57 -6.02 22.12
C VAL A 215 12.60 -5.75 23.26
N LEU A 216 11.70 -4.78 23.07
CA LEU A 216 10.62 -4.50 24.02
C LEU A 216 9.54 -5.58 23.92
N GLY A 217 9.18 -5.97 22.69
CA GLY A 217 8.26 -7.08 22.49
C GLY A 217 7.78 -7.30 21.06
N THR A 218 7.02 -8.38 20.90
CA THR A 218 6.31 -8.73 19.67
C THR A 218 4.82 -8.44 19.80
N TYR A 219 4.26 -7.91 18.72
CA TYR A 219 2.87 -7.54 18.59
C TYR A 219 2.33 -8.23 17.34
N THR A 220 1.75 -9.42 17.52
CA THR A 220 1.28 -10.30 16.45
C THR A 220 -0.14 -10.81 16.66
N ASN A 221 -0.91 -10.15 17.54
CA ASN A 221 -2.28 -10.54 17.87
C ASN A 221 -3.16 -10.55 16.60
N PRO A 222 -3.70 -11.72 16.19
CA PRO A 222 -4.51 -11.83 14.97
C PRO A 222 -5.82 -11.04 15.02
N GLU A 223 -6.28 -10.66 16.21
CA GLU A 223 -7.48 -9.84 16.41
C GLU A 223 -7.20 -8.33 16.31
N VAL A 224 -5.96 -7.94 16.01
CA VAL A 224 -5.61 -6.56 15.67
C VAL A 224 -5.44 -6.46 14.17
N LYS A 225 -6.35 -5.75 13.52
CA LYS A 225 -6.43 -5.64 12.06
C LYS A 225 -6.50 -4.18 11.63
N ILE A 226 -5.87 -3.86 10.51
CA ILE A 226 -5.89 -2.55 9.89
C ILE A 226 -6.48 -2.72 8.50
N GLU A 227 -7.69 -2.22 8.30
CA GLU A 227 -8.34 -2.17 6.99
C GLU A 227 -7.94 -0.89 6.27
N TYR A 228 -7.60 -1.04 5.01
CA TYR A 228 -7.33 0.02 4.07
C TYR A 228 -8.42 0.01 3.00
N SER A 229 -8.86 1.20 2.58
CA SER A 229 -9.91 1.33 1.55
C SER A 229 -9.51 0.85 0.15
N ASP A 230 -8.29 0.35 -0.03
CA ASP A 230 -7.84 -0.34 -1.25
C ASP A 230 -8.03 -1.86 -1.18
N GLY A 231 -8.76 -2.35 -0.17
CA GLY A 231 -9.09 -3.76 0.02
C GLY A 231 -8.05 -4.53 0.84
N GLU A 232 -6.91 -3.93 1.20
CA GLU A 232 -5.96 -4.56 2.12
C GLU A 232 -6.55 -4.60 3.53
N VAL A 233 -6.59 -5.79 4.13
CA VAL A 233 -6.88 -5.98 5.56
C VAL A 233 -5.66 -6.64 6.18
N ARG A 234 -4.86 -5.82 6.84
CA ARG A 234 -3.56 -6.22 7.37
C ARG A 234 -3.67 -6.66 8.81
N GLN A 235 -3.20 -7.86 9.12
CA GLN A 235 -3.00 -8.29 10.51
C GLN A 235 -1.74 -7.62 11.10
N GLU A 236 -1.80 -7.28 12.38
CA GLU A 236 -0.64 -6.73 13.12
C GLU A 236 0.54 -7.70 13.09
N PHE A 237 1.70 -7.22 12.65
CA PHE A 237 3.00 -7.85 12.85
C PHE A 237 4.03 -6.74 13.07
N THR A 238 4.29 -6.41 14.32
CA THR A 238 5.30 -5.41 14.67
C THR A 238 6.24 -5.93 15.75
N VAL A 239 7.54 -5.73 15.57
CA VAL A 239 8.52 -5.85 16.65
C VAL A 239 8.88 -4.46 17.13
N VAL A 240 8.69 -4.21 18.43
CA VAL A 240 9.11 -2.94 19.03
C VAL A 240 10.44 -3.16 19.74
N PHE A 241 11.41 -2.32 19.40
CA PHE A 241 12.71 -2.29 20.04
C PHE A 241 12.80 -1.16 21.06
N LEU A 242 13.68 -1.31 22.04
CA LEU A 242 14.09 -0.23 22.92
C LEU A 242 15.37 0.39 22.36
N GLY A 243 15.36 1.70 22.10
CA GLY A 243 16.47 2.42 21.53
C GLY A 243 16.92 3.60 22.40
N LYS A 244 18.17 4.01 22.24
CA LYS A 244 18.72 5.24 22.83
C LYS A 244 19.37 6.10 21.76
N THR A 245 19.37 7.41 21.99
CA THR A 245 19.99 8.41 21.12
C THR A 245 20.84 9.35 21.97
N ASP A 246 21.94 9.84 21.40
CA ASP A 246 22.78 10.89 22.01
C ASP A 246 22.33 12.31 21.61
N SER A 247 21.30 12.42 20.74
CA SER A 247 20.76 13.69 20.27
C SER A 247 19.25 13.80 20.54
N THR A 248 18.81 15.01 20.87
CA THR A 248 17.39 15.38 20.99
C THR A 248 16.91 16.25 19.83
N GLU A 249 17.78 16.56 18.87
CA GLU A 249 17.44 17.35 17.68
C GLU A 249 16.70 16.48 16.66
N VAL A 250 15.41 16.72 16.50
CA VAL A 250 14.54 15.97 15.60
C VAL A 250 14.23 16.79 14.36
N ASN A 251 14.44 16.17 13.19
CA ASN A 251 14.03 16.69 11.90
C ASN A 251 12.99 15.74 11.30
N ILE A 252 11.71 16.12 11.40
CA ILE A 252 10.62 15.31 10.86
C ILE A 252 10.56 15.38 9.34
N ASP A 253 10.19 14.27 8.74
CA ASP A 253 9.98 14.16 7.30
C ASP A 253 8.55 14.58 6.91
N HIS A 254 8.13 14.25 5.68
CA HIS A 254 6.78 14.54 5.18
C HIS A 254 5.67 13.61 5.71
N GLU A 255 6.02 12.46 6.30
CA GLU A 255 5.05 11.52 6.88
C GLU A 255 4.55 11.96 8.26
N SER A 256 5.29 12.86 8.91
CA SER A 256 4.96 13.45 10.21
C SER A 256 4.71 14.95 10.14
N VAL A 257 3.76 15.44 10.93
CA VAL A 257 3.44 16.89 11.06
C VAL A 257 4.00 17.51 12.33
N ASN A 258 4.38 16.70 13.31
CA ASN A 258 4.95 17.16 14.59
C ASN A 258 5.73 16.04 15.30
N TYR A 259 6.46 16.40 16.35
CA TYR A 259 7.10 15.46 17.27
C TYR A 259 7.03 15.96 18.72
N ALA A 260 7.23 15.05 19.69
CA ALA A 260 7.26 15.37 21.10
C ALA A 260 8.14 14.40 21.88
N TRP A 261 8.92 14.94 22.82
CA TRP A 261 9.59 14.18 23.86
C TRP A 261 8.69 14.15 25.11
N LEU A 262 8.05 13.02 25.37
CA LEU A 262 7.10 12.84 26.46
C LEU A 262 7.79 12.30 27.71
N SER A 263 7.49 12.87 28.87
CA SER A 263 7.98 12.34 30.14
C SER A 263 7.30 11.01 30.47
N LEU A 264 8.08 9.96 30.72
CA LEU A 264 7.60 8.64 31.14
C LEU A 264 7.00 8.66 32.56
N SER A 265 7.31 9.69 33.35
CA SER A 265 6.81 9.87 34.72
C SER A 265 5.40 10.45 34.81
N ASN A 266 4.84 10.97 33.72
CA ASN A 266 3.58 11.71 33.71
C ASN A 266 2.52 10.98 32.88
N GLU A 267 1.24 11.21 33.19
CA GLU A 267 0.15 10.75 32.33
C GLU A 267 0.28 11.37 30.93
N MET A 268 0.44 10.52 29.92
CA MET A 268 0.52 10.92 28.51
C MET A 268 -0.90 11.19 27.98
N SER A 269 -1.32 12.45 27.99
CA SER A 269 -2.57 12.91 27.37
C SER A 269 -2.33 13.37 25.93
N ILE A 270 -1.94 12.44 25.07
CA ILE A 270 -1.82 12.67 23.62
C ILE A 270 -2.73 11.70 22.86
N ASP A 271 -3.23 12.16 21.70
CA ASP A 271 -4.16 11.39 20.89
C ASP A 271 -3.43 10.31 20.09
N MET A 272 -3.57 9.06 20.50
CA MET A 272 -2.89 7.91 19.90
C MET A 272 -3.87 6.74 19.75
N ALA A 273 -3.59 5.86 18.79
CA ALA A 273 -4.35 4.62 18.62
C ALA A 273 -4.14 3.66 19.82
N ASP A 274 -5.09 2.76 20.07
CA ASP A 274 -5.02 1.81 21.19
C ASP A 274 -3.79 0.90 21.11
N SER A 275 -3.34 0.56 19.90
CA SER A 275 -2.08 -0.17 19.69
C SER A 275 -0.86 0.57 20.26
N GLN A 276 -0.80 1.88 20.12
CA GLN A 276 0.28 2.70 20.67
C GLN A 276 0.16 2.84 22.19
N ARG A 277 -1.06 2.98 22.73
CA ARG A 277 -1.28 2.99 24.18
C ARG A 277 -0.76 1.71 24.83
N ARG A 278 -1.04 0.55 24.22
CA ARG A 278 -0.53 -0.76 24.68
C ARG A 278 0.99 -0.80 24.66
N ARG A 279 1.62 -0.44 23.53
CA ARG A 279 3.09 -0.44 23.39
C ARG A 279 3.79 0.42 24.44
N ILE A 280 3.20 1.57 24.77
CA ILE A 280 3.73 2.47 25.80
C ILE A 280 3.52 1.89 27.21
N ALA A 281 2.36 1.28 27.49
CA ALA A 281 2.14 0.59 28.75
C ALA A 281 3.13 -0.58 28.93
N ASP A 282 3.38 -1.34 27.86
CA ASP A 282 4.37 -2.42 27.83
C ASP A 282 5.80 -1.88 28.04
N LEU A 283 6.14 -0.70 27.49
CA LEU A 283 7.40 0.00 27.79
C LEU A 283 7.55 0.32 29.27
N LEU A 284 6.53 0.92 29.89
CA LEU A 284 6.56 1.26 31.32
C LEU A 284 6.68 -0.01 32.19
N HIS A 285 5.95 -1.08 31.83
CA HIS A 285 6.06 -2.37 32.50
C HIS A 285 7.47 -2.94 32.37
N TYR A 286 8.03 -2.95 31.16
CA TYR A 286 9.40 -3.41 30.89
C TYR A 286 10.44 -2.62 31.70
N LEU A 287 10.34 -1.29 31.76
CA LEU A 287 11.29 -0.45 32.50
C LEU A 287 11.24 -0.72 34.02
N SER A 288 10.10 -1.17 34.55
CA SER A 288 9.95 -1.46 35.98
C SER A 288 10.26 -2.92 36.36
N SER A 289 10.08 -3.88 35.44
CA SER A 289 10.14 -5.32 35.73
C SER A 289 11.22 -6.09 34.94
N GLY A 290 11.66 -5.55 33.80
CA GLY A 290 12.47 -6.26 32.80
C GLY A 290 11.71 -7.28 31.97
N GLU A 291 10.39 -7.41 32.15
CA GLU A 291 9.57 -8.38 31.42
C GLU A 291 9.19 -7.86 30.02
N LYS A 292 9.44 -8.68 29.00
CA LYS A 292 9.17 -8.37 27.60
C LYS A 292 7.76 -8.80 27.19
N ARG A 293 7.14 -8.05 26.29
CA ARG A 293 5.86 -8.44 25.70
C ARG A 293 6.08 -9.52 24.63
N ILE A 294 5.38 -10.64 24.75
CA ILE A 294 5.31 -11.67 23.70
C ILE A 294 3.82 -11.90 23.40
N SER A 295 3.35 -11.37 22.27
CA SER A 295 1.96 -11.53 21.81
C SER A 295 1.85 -11.48 20.30
#